data_AF-A0A2V2U7V9-F1
#
_entry.id   AF-A0A2V2U7V9-F1
#
_cell.length_a   1.000
_cell.length_b   1.000
_cell.length_c   1.000
_cell.angle_alpha   90.00
_cell.angle_beta   90.00
_cell.angle_gamma   90.00
#
_symmetry.space_group_name_H-M   'P 1'
#
loop_
_entity.id
_entity.type
_entity.pdbx_description
1 polymer ?
#
loop_
_entity_poly.entity_id
_entity_poly.type
_entity_poly.pdbx_seq_one_letter_code
_entity_poly.pdbx_strand_id
1 'polypeptide(L)'
;MFNSIPYIKDYLDHEHPQLGNPNAPFICGVAKSLGRPIRENSLLTIYDNYKKEYFPKLLESPNVSPEDKQKIRELLKKPWNLYIRRHSALTEKSTILKEHVLRQHAGWSPSSQMHLKYLHYFGNESNDSILAYGIVTKDKSQLSVLRPKSCPNCSEPNKPDSKFCAKCRMVLTYDAYSETIEEKDQKENEIQNLKQQMISVQESQKEICDLLKDPVKLMAALRQG
;
A
#
# COMPACT_ATOMS: atom_id res chain seq x y z
N MET A 1 -10.64 11.49 0.00
CA MET A 1 -10.43 11.33 -1.45
C MET A 1 -8.96 11.46 -1.83
N PHE A 2 -8.24 12.48 -1.35
CA PHE A 2 -6.79 12.59 -1.60
C PHE A 2 -6.00 11.34 -1.18
N ASN A 3 -6.41 10.69 -0.09
CA ASN A 3 -5.74 9.50 0.40
C ASN A 3 -5.83 8.27 -0.53
N SER A 4 -6.83 8.21 -1.41
CA SER A 4 -7.01 7.09 -2.34
C SER A 4 -6.32 7.30 -3.69
N ILE A 5 -5.73 8.48 -3.95
CA ILE A 5 -5.10 8.81 -5.24
C ILE A 5 -4.01 7.80 -5.63
N PRO A 6 -3.08 7.39 -4.74
CA PRO A 6 -2.05 6.41 -5.11
C PRO A 6 -2.63 5.06 -5.54
N TYR A 7 -3.71 4.62 -4.89
CA TYR A 7 -4.39 3.36 -5.22
C TYR A 7 -5.12 3.45 -6.56
N ILE A 8 -5.76 4.59 -6.83
CA ILE A 8 -6.42 4.85 -8.12
C ILE A 8 -5.41 4.88 -9.26
N LYS A 9 -4.29 5.58 -9.06
CA LYS A 9 -3.23 5.68 -10.07
C LYS A 9 -2.66 4.29 -10.40
N ASP A 10 -2.36 3.50 -9.37
CA ASP A 10 -1.87 2.13 -9.55
C ASP A 10 -2.86 1.24 -10.30
N TYR A 11 -4.15 1.33 -9.96
CA TYR A 11 -5.21 0.62 -10.69
C TYR A 11 -5.26 1.06 -12.16
N LEU A 12 -5.24 2.36 -12.42
CA LEU A 12 -5.27 2.91 -13.77
C LEU A 12 -4.01 2.60 -14.57
N ASP A 13 -2.84 2.43 -13.96
CA ASP A 13 -1.60 2.19 -14.70
C ASP A 13 -1.39 0.69 -15.00
N HIS A 14 -1.77 -0.19 -14.07
CA HIS A 14 -1.39 -1.61 -14.11
C HIS A 14 -2.56 -2.59 -14.19
N GLU A 15 -3.73 -2.26 -13.65
CA GLU A 15 -4.83 -3.22 -13.48
C GLU A 15 -6.01 -2.97 -14.41
N HIS A 16 -6.22 -1.72 -14.85
CA HIS A 16 -7.39 -1.34 -15.63
C HIS A 16 -7.34 -2.00 -17.03
N PRO A 17 -8.33 -2.85 -17.39
CA PRO A 17 -8.26 -3.65 -18.61
C PRO A 17 -8.31 -2.88 -19.94
N GLN A 18 -8.73 -1.61 -19.92
CA GLN A 18 -8.94 -0.80 -21.13
C GLN A 18 -8.28 0.59 -21.02
N LEU A 19 -6.97 0.62 -20.80
CA LEU A 19 -6.18 1.86 -20.63
C LEU A 19 -6.34 2.88 -21.75
N GLY A 20 -6.41 2.42 -22.99
CA GLY A 20 -6.47 3.29 -24.18
C GLY A 20 -7.87 3.79 -24.53
N ASN A 21 -8.91 3.40 -23.78
CA ASN A 21 -10.30 3.78 -24.09
C ASN A 21 -10.80 4.86 -23.11
N PRO A 22 -10.90 6.13 -23.51
CA PRO A 22 -11.39 7.20 -22.64
C PRO A 22 -12.87 7.05 -22.27
N ASN A 23 -13.63 6.25 -23.03
CA ASN A 23 -15.05 5.98 -22.77
C ASN A 23 -15.27 4.72 -21.92
N ALA A 24 -14.21 4.04 -21.49
CA ALA A 24 -14.33 2.87 -20.63
C ALA A 24 -14.88 3.29 -19.25
N PRO A 25 -15.72 2.45 -18.60
CA PRO A 25 -16.13 2.70 -17.23
C PRO A 25 -14.90 2.75 -16.32
N PHE A 26 -14.83 3.78 -15.48
CA PHE A 26 -13.69 4.01 -14.58
C PHE A 26 -13.35 2.79 -13.71
N ILE A 27 -14.37 2.07 -13.22
CA ILE A 27 -14.20 0.75 -12.61
C ILE A 27 -14.96 -0.24 -13.48
N CYS A 28 -14.24 -1.15 -14.12
CA CYS A 28 -14.81 -2.16 -15.01
C CYS A 28 -14.51 -3.59 -14.55
N GLY A 29 -15.37 -4.50 -15.00
CA GLY A 29 -15.21 -5.94 -14.78
C GLY A 29 -14.00 -6.50 -15.52
N VAL A 30 -13.47 -7.59 -14.98
CA VAL A 30 -12.34 -8.34 -15.54
C VAL A 30 -12.80 -9.69 -16.08
N ALA A 31 -11.96 -10.34 -16.91
CA ALA A 31 -12.22 -11.66 -17.50
C ALA A 31 -13.56 -11.75 -18.25
N LYS A 32 -14.56 -12.47 -17.72
CA LYS A 32 -15.84 -12.72 -18.40
C LYS A 32 -16.71 -11.45 -18.55
N SER A 33 -16.46 -10.41 -17.75
CA SER A 33 -17.18 -9.12 -17.81
C SER A 33 -16.27 -7.97 -18.23
N LEU A 34 -15.22 -8.26 -19.01
CA LEU A 34 -14.22 -7.31 -19.48
C LEU A 34 -14.84 -6.01 -20.01
N GLY A 35 -14.42 -4.88 -19.46
CA GLY A 35 -14.84 -3.54 -19.92
C GLY A 35 -16.29 -3.17 -19.59
N ARG A 36 -17.06 -4.06 -18.96
CA ARG A 36 -18.44 -3.76 -18.53
C ARG A 36 -18.42 -3.04 -17.18
N PRO A 37 -19.37 -2.12 -16.92
CA PRO A 37 -19.49 -1.49 -15.61
C PRO A 37 -19.84 -2.54 -14.55
N ILE A 38 -19.24 -2.41 -13.36
CA ILE A 38 -19.56 -3.28 -12.23
C ILE A 38 -21.00 -3.03 -11.79
N ARG A 39 -21.78 -4.10 -11.65
CA ARG A 39 -23.17 -4.05 -11.18
C ARG A 39 -23.22 -3.94 -9.66
N GLU A 40 -24.29 -3.33 -9.13
CA GLU A 40 -24.52 -3.22 -7.69
C GLU A 40 -24.46 -4.58 -6.97
N ASN A 41 -25.13 -5.60 -7.51
CA ASN A 41 -25.10 -6.95 -6.93
C ASN A 41 -23.68 -7.52 -6.82
N SER A 42 -22.81 -7.23 -7.79
CA SER A 42 -21.41 -7.66 -7.74
C SER A 42 -20.66 -6.97 -6.60
N LEU A 43 -20.90 -5.68 -6.38
CA LEU A 43 -20.33 -4.96 -5.23
C LEU A 43 -20.83 -5.52 -3.91
N LEU A 44 -22.13 -5.84 -3.81
CA LEU A 44 -22.70 -6.47 -2.62
C LEU A 44 -22.07 -7.84 -2.36
N THR A 45 -21.88 -8.67 -3.38
CA THR A 45 -21.19 -9.97 -3.25
C THR A 45 -19.75 -9.80 -2.77
N ILE A 46 -18.99 -8.85 -3.32
CA ILE A 46 -17.62 -8.55 -2.87
C ILE A 46 -17.63 -8.18 -1.38
N TYR A 47 -18.58 -7.35 -0.96
CA TYR A 47 -18.73 -6.91 0.42
C TYR A 47 -19.08 -8.06 1.37
N ASP A 48 -19.96 -8.94 0.93
CA ASP A 48 -20.33 -10.17 1.63
C ASP A 48 -19.13 -11.11 1.80
N ASN A 49 -18.33 -11.28 0.74
CA ASN A 49 -17.10 -12.07 0.79
C ASN A 49 -16.10 -11.47 1.78
N TYR A 50 -15.99 -10.14 1.86
CA TYR A 50 -15.15 -9.52 2.88
C TYR A 50 -15.59 -9.91 4.29
N LYS A 51 -16.89 -9.82 4.58
CA LYS A 51 -17.44 -10.16 5.89
C LYS A 51 -17.31 -11.64 6.23
N LYS A 52 -17.62 -12.53 5.28
CA LYS A 52 -17.77 -13.98 5.52
C LYS A 52 -16.46 -14.76 5.36
N GLU A 53 -15.57 -14.32 4.48
CA GLU A 53 -14.38 -15.07 4.11
C GLU A 53 -13.10 -14.33 4.49
N TYR A 54 -12.90 -13.11 3.99
CA TYR A 54 -11.62 -12.43 4.07
C TYR A 54 -11.24 -12.04 5.51
N PHE A 55 -12.10 -11.27 6.19
CA PHE A 55 -11.82 -10.81 7.55
C PHE A 55 -11.75 -11.95 8.58
N PRO A 56 -12.61 -12.99 8.51
CA PRO A 56 -12.45 -14.17 9.36
C PRO A 56 -11.10 -14.89 9.16
N LYS A 57 -10.66 -15.09 7.91
CA LYS A 57 -9.33 -15.69 7.63
C LYS A 57 -8.18 -14.87 8.20
N LEU A 58 -8.31 -13.54 8.24
CA LEU A 58 -7.30 -12.67 8.87
C LEU A 58 -7.20 -12.87 10.40
N LEU A 59 -8.27 -13.30 11.08
CA LEU A 59 -8.23 -13.58 12.52
C LEU A 59 -7.40 -14.84 12.83
N GLU A 60 -7.39 -15.80 11.92
CA GLU A 60 -6.65 -17.06 12.02
C GLU A 60 -5.17 -16.87 11.66
N SER A 61 -4.86 -15.93 10.77
CA SER A 61 -3.50 -15.68 10.32
C SER A 61 -2.53 -15.29 11.46
N PRO A 62 -1.31 -15.85 11.50
CA PRO A 62 -0.29 -15.46 12.47
C PRO A 62 0.33 -14.08 12.17
N ASN A 63 0.14 -13.54 10.96
CA ASN A 63 0.74 -12.28 10.52
C ASN A 63 -0.02 -11.03 11.00
N VAL A 64 -1.13 -11.20 11.72
CA VAL A 64 -1.97 -10.09 12.20
C VAL A 64 -1.73 -9.88 13.69
N SER A 65 -1.43 -8.64 14.07
CA SER A 65 -1.22 -8.25 15.47
C SER A 65 -2.46 -8.55 16.34
N PRO A 66 -2.29 -8.87 17.63
CA PRO A 66 -3.44 -9.12 18.51
C PRO A 66 -4.38 -7.92 18.63
N GLU A 67 -3.85 -6.69 18.54
CA GLU A 67 -4.64 -5.46 18.54
C GLU A 67 -5.54 -5.36 17.30
N ASP A 68 -4.99 -5.65 16.12
CA ASP A 68 -5.75 -5.58 14.88
C ASP A 68 -6.78 -6.71 14.79
N LYS A 69 -6.48 -7.90 15.33
CA LYS A 69 -7.48 -8.96 15.50
C LYS A 69 -8.67 -8.49 16.33
N GLN A 70 -8.44 -7.75 17.40
CA GLN A 70 -9.53 -7.21 18.21
C GLN A 70 -10.36 -6.18 17.43
N LYS A 71 -9.72 -5.28 16.67
CA LYS A 71 -10.41 -4.31 15.80
C LYS A 71 -11.26 -5.02 14.73
N ILE A 72 -10.75 -6.10 14.14
CA ILE A 72 -11.48 -6.90 13.13
C ILE A 72 -12.70 -7.57 13.76
N ARG A 73 -12.60 -8.12 14.99
CA ARG A 73 -13.77 -8.69 15.70
C ARG A 73 -14.86 -7.64 15.92
N GLU A 74 -14.50 -6.44 16.36
CA GLU A 74 -15.45 -5.35 16.53
C GLU A 74 -16.05 -4.86 15.20
N LEU A 75 -15.27 -4.87 14.12
CA LEU A 75 -15.75 -4.54 12.78
C LEU A 75 -16.80 -5.55 12.29
N LEU A 76 -16.61 -6.84 12.55
CA LEU A 76 -17.53 -7.89 12.10
C LEU A 76 -18.90 -7.85 12.79
N LYS A 77 -18.99 -7.29 14.01
CA LYS A 77 -20.26 -7.07 14.74
C LYS A 77 -21.11 -5.97 14.12
N LYS A 78 -20.50 -5.02 13.41
CA LYS A 78 -21.22 -3.89 12.80
C LYS A 78 -22.07 -4.34 11.60
N PRO A 79 -23.11 -3.58 11.21
CA PRO A 79 -23.81 -3.86 9.97
C PRO A 79 -22.87 -3.71 8.76
N TRP A 80 -23.08 -4.54 7.73
CA TRP A 80 -22.28 -4.55 6.49
C TRP A 80 -23.15 -4.18 5.30
N ASN A 81 -23.33 -2.88 5.09
CA ASN A 81 -24.03 -2.31 3.95
C ASN A 81 -23.11 -1.27 3.28
N LEU A 82 -23.09 -1.24 1.95
CA LEU A 82 -22.33 -0.26 1.16
C LEU A 82 -22.62 1.19 1.58
N TYR A 83 -23.88 1.50 1.93
CA TYR A 83 -24.30 2.84 2.36
C TYR A 83 -23.61 3.30 3.65
N ILE A 84 -23.10 2.38 4.48
CA ILE A 84 -22.38 2.74 5.72
C ILE A 84 -21.11 3.50 5.41
N ARG A 85 -20.42 3.20 4.29
CA ARG A 85 -19.24 3.97 3.87
C ARG A 85 -19.58 5.43 3.63
N ARG A 86 -20.71 5.68 2.98
CA ARG A 86 -21.21 7.05 2.77
C ARG A 86 -21.55 7.71 4.11
N HIS A 87 -22.25 7.00 5.00
CA HIS A 87 -22.62 7.53 6.31
C HIS A 87 -21.38 7.90 7.14
N SER A 88 -20.42 6.98 7.30
CA SER A 88 -19.19 7.24 8.05
C SER A 88 -18.39 8.40 7.46
N ALA A 89 -18.26 8.47 6.14
CA ALA A 89 -17.54 9.57 5.49
C ALA A 89 -18.24 10.92 5.70
N LEU A 90 -19.58 10.97 5.66
CA LEU A 90 -20.33 12.19 5.92
C LEU A 90 -20.26 12.61 7.39
N THR A 91 -20.29 11.67 8.33
CA THR A 91 -20.09 11.94 9.76
C THR A 91 -18.70 12.52 10.05
N GLU A 92 -17.65 12.00 9.40
CA GLU A 92 -16.30 12.56 9.54
C GLU A 92 -16.25 13.99 8.96
N LYS A 93 -16.81 14.18 7.77
CA LYS A 93 -16.77 15.46 7.06
C LYS A 93 -17.65 16.54 7.68
N SER A 94 -18.75 16.19 8.33
CA SER A 94 -19.59 17.17 9.01
C SER A 94 -18.82 17.91 10.11
N THR A 95 -17.78 17.30 10.69
CA THR A 95 -16.96 17.94 11.75
C THR A 95 -16.09 19.08 11.24
N ILE A 96 -15.90 19.14 9.92
CA ILE A 96 -15.02 20.09 9.24
C ILE A 96 -15.83 21.05 8.38
N LEU A 97 -16.88 20.54 7.71
CA LEU A 97 -17.64 21.28 6.72
C LEU A 97 -18.86 21.96 7.34
N LYS A 98 -19.07 23.24 6.99
CA LYS A 98 -20.32 23.94 7.27
C LYS A 98 -21.49 23.27 6.54
N GLU A 99 -22.69 23.39 7.08
CA GLU A 99 -23.90 22.73 6.58
C GLU A 99 -24.11 22.89 5.06
N HIS A 100 -24.06 24.12 4.53
CA HIS A 100 -24.31 24.34 3.10
C HIS A 100 -23.30 23.62 2.21
N VAL A 101 -22.02 23.62 2.60
CA VAL A 101 -20.94 22.90 1.90
C VAL A 101 -21.13 21.39 2.04
N LEU A 102 -21.54 20.92 3.22
CA LEU A 102 -21.83 19.51 3.47
C LEU A 102 -22.97 19.01 2.57
N ARG A 103 -24.05 19.80 2.43
CA ARG A 103 -25.17 19.48 1.53
C ARG A 103 -24.72 19.37 0.08
N GLN A 104 -23.93 20.34 -0.40
CA GLN A 104 -23.35 20.28 -1.75
C GLN A 104 -22.43 19.07 -1.92
N HIS A 105 -21.55 18.81 -0.95
CA HIS A 105 -20.63 17.69 -0.98
C HIS A 105 -21.34 16.33 -0.99
N ALA A 106 -22.44 16.21 -0.24
CA ALA A 106 -23.26 15.01 -0.23
C ALA A 106 -24.16 14.89 -1.47
N GLY A 107 -24.38 15.96 -2.24
CA GLY A 107 -25.35 15.98 -3.34
C GLY A 107 -26.80 15.95 -2.87
N TRP A 108 -27.11 16.56 -1.73
CA TRP A 108 -28.49 16.73 -1.26
C TRP A 108 -29.14 17.97 -1.85
N SER A 109 -30.46 17.92 -2.05
CA SER A 109 -31.22 19.11 -2.43
C SER A 109 -31.19 20.17 -1.32
N PRO A 110 -31.34 21.46 -1.65
CA PRO A 110 -31.48 22.53 -0.66
C PRO A 110 -32.67 22.34 0.30
N SER A 111 -33.69 21.58 -0.10
CA SER A 111 -34.85 21.26 0.75
C SER A 111 -34.66 20.04 1.65
N SER A 112 -33.59 19.24 1.45
CA SER A 112 -33.41 17.98 2.17
C SER A 112 -32.99 18.17 3.62
N GLN A 113 -33.67 17.46 4.53
CA GLN A 113 -33.34 17.42 5.95
C GLN A 113 -32.28 16.35 6.32
N MET A 114 -31.65 15.71 5.33
CA MET A 114 -30.67 14.65 5.56
C MET A 114 -29.41 15.10 6.32
N HIS A 115 -29.06 16.38 6.21
CA HIS A 115 -27.94 17.01 6.91
C HIS A 115 -28.10 16.99 8.43
N LEU A 116 -29.34 17.07 8.95
CA LEU A 116 -29.62 17.07 10.39
C LEU A 116 -29.04 15.83 11.08
N LYS A 117 -29.10 14.66 10.42
CA LYS A 117 -28.56 13.40 10.95
C LYS A 117 -27.07 13.47 11.32
N TYR A 118 -26.31 14.39 10.71
CA TYR A 118 -24.87 14.56 10.90
C TYR A 118 -24.51 15.81 11.69
N LEU A 119 -25.45 16.76 11.82
CA LEU A 119 -25.27 18.03 12.54
C LEU A 119 -25.76 17.97 13.99
N HIS A 120 -26.22 16.80 14.46
CA HIS A 120 -26.51 16.57 15.87
C HIS A 120 -25.20 16.52 16.66
N TYR A 121 -24.61 17.69 16.88
CA TYR A 121 -23.42 17.83 17.68
C TYR A 121 -23.75 17.97 19.16
N PHE A 122 -22.86 17.39 19.95
CA PHE A 122 -22.83 17.26 21.40
C PHE A 122 -22.78 18.60 22.17
N GLY A 123 -23.42 19.68 21.70
CA GLY A 123 -23.52 20.98 22.37
C GLY A 123 -22.20 21.75 22.56
N ASN A 124 -21.05 21.15 22.23
CA ASN A 124 -19.71 21.68 22.57
C ASN A 124 -19.03 22.44 21.42
N GLU A 125 -19.60 22.48 20.22
CA GLU A 125 -18.95 23.09 19.04
C GLU A 125 -18.82 24.61 19.14
N SER A 126 -19.80 25.27 19.78
CA SER A 126 -19.70 26.69 20.10
C SER A 126 -18.43 26.94 20.91
N ASN A 127 -18.23 26.15 21.97
CA ASN A 127 -17.06 26.24 22.83
C ASN A 127 -15.77 25.93 22.05
N ASP A 128 -15.72 24.86 21.26
CA ASP A 128 -14.53 24.51 20.46
C ASP A 128 -14.20 25.57 19.40
N SER A 129 -15.20 26.22 18.80
CA SER A 129 -15.00 27.30 17.83
C SER A 129 -14.52 28.60 18.48
N ILE A 130 -14.99 28.91 19.68
CA ILE A 130 -14.53 30.05 20.49
C ILE A 130 -13.11 29.81 21.01
N LEU A 131 -12.81 28.59 21.49
CA LEU A 131 -11.48 28.19 21.98
C LEU A 131 -10.42 28.20 20.87
N ALA A 132 -10.80 27.86 19.63
CA ALA A 132 -9.91 27.92 18.46
C ALA A 132 -9.50 29.37 18.10
N TYR A 133 -10.20 30.38 18.61
CA TYR A 133 -9.88 31.78 18.36
C TYR A 133 -8.73 32.30 19.24
N GLY A 134 -8.28 31.55 20.27
CA GLY A 134 -7.19 32.06 21.11
C GLY A 134 -6.52 31.13 22.13
N ILE A 135 -6.96 29.89 22.34
CA ILE A 135 -6.41 29.06 23.46
C ILE A 135 -5.87 27.70 22.99
N VAL A 136 -6.42 27.10 21.93
CA VAL A 136 -6.00 25.76 21.49
C VAL A 136 -5.77 25.76 19.98
N THR A 137 -4.52 25.55 19.54
CA THR A 137 -4.25 25.15 18.16
C THR A 137 -4.99 23.85 17.90
N LYS A 138 -5.75 23.77 16.80
CA LYS A 138 -6.44 22.54 16.37
C LYS A 138 -5.42 21.48 15.92
N ASP A 139 -4.50 21.11 16.78
CA ASP A 139 -3.55 20.00 16.59
C ASP A 139 -4.18 18.65 16.94
N LYS A 140 -5.50 18.53 16.78
CA LYS A 140 -6.15 17.24 16.56
C LYS A 140 -5.86 16.79 15.12
N SER A 141 -4.59 16.70 14.77
CA SER A 141 -4.17 15.90 13.65
C SER A 141 -4.44 14.45 14.04
N GLN A 142 -5.65 13.97 13.75
CA GLN A 142 -5.81 12.53 13.56
C GLN A 142 -4.82 12.19 12.45
N LEU A 143 -3.67 11.66 12.85
CA LEU A 143 -2.68 11.03 11.98
C LEU A 143 -3.44 9.95 11.23
N SER A 144 -4.02 10.32 10.09
CA SER A 144 -4.74 9.36 9.29
C SER A 144 -3.66 8.43 8.75
N VAL A 145 -3.56 7.24 9.33
CA VAL A 145 -2.61 6.17 8.96
C VAL A 145 -2.61 5.94 7.44
N LEU A 146 -3.72 6.26 6.78
CA LEU A 146 -3.93 6.13 5.34
C LEU A 146 -3.45 7.33 4.49
N ARG A 147 -2.76 8.32 5.07
CA ARG A 147 -2.24 9.46 4.29
C ARG A 147 -1.12 8.98 3.35
N PRO A 148 -1.18 9.33 2.06
CA PRO A 148 -0.11 9.04 1.12
C PRO A 148 1.21 9.63 1.58
N LYS A 149 2.29 8.88 1.41
CA LYS A 149 3.66 9.35 1.66
C LYS A 149 4.18 10.06 0.42
N SER A 150 4.54 11.32 0.55
CA SER A 150 5.18 12.06 -0.54
C SER A 150 6.65 11.67 -0.65
N CYS A 151 7.12 11.39 -1.86
CA CYS A 151 8.54 11.10 -2.08
C CYS A 151 9.40 12.37 -1.87
N PRO A 152 10.47 12.32 -1.06
CA PRO A 152 11.34 13.49 -0.85
C PRO A 152 12.12 13.90 -2.10
N ASN A 153 12.31 12.99 -3.06
CA ASN A 153 13.09 13.26 -4.27
C ASN A 153 12.21 13.78 -5.43
N CYS A 154 11.08 13.11 -5.71
CA CYS A 154 10.25 13.42 -6.89
C CYS A 154 8.83 13.91 -6.55
N SER A 155 8.52 14.08 -5.26
CA SER A 155 7.21 14.53 -4.73
C SER A 155 6.00 13.69 -5.17
N GLU A 156 6.24 12.48 -5.68
CA GLU A 156 5.19 11.55 -6.05
C GLU A 156 4.44 11.05 -4.80
N PRO A 157 3.09 11.06 -4.78
CA PRO A 157 2.30 10.47 -3.70
C PRO A 157 2.29 8.94 -3.79
N ASN A 158 2.87 8.26 -2.80
CA ASN A 158 2.94 6.80 -2.71
C ASN A 158 1.94 6.26 -1.67
N LYS A 159 1.61 4.97 -1.78
CA LYS A 159 0.76 4.29 -0.79
C LYS A 159 1.45 4.35 0.59
N PRO A 160 0.68 4.45 1.69
CA PRO A 160 1.26 4.50 3.04
C PRO A 160 2.15 3.30 3.35
N ASP A 161 1.81 2.13 2.82
CA ASP A 161 2.55 0.87 3.04
C ASP A 161 3.71 0.66 2.04
N SER A 162 3.91 1.56 1.08
CA SER A 162 4.99 1.44 0.09
C SER A 162 6.36 1.69 0.73
N LYS A 163 7.25 0.70 0.65
CA LYS A 163 8.68 0.81 1.04
C LYS A 163 9.48 1.66 0.06
N PHE A 164 9.13 1.61 -1.23
CA PHE A 164 9.82 2.31 -2.32
C PHE A 164 8.87 3.22 -3.09
N CYS A 165 9.43 4.27 -3.70
CA CYS A 165 8.69 5.15 -4.59
C CYS A 165 8.36 4.45 -5.92
N ALA A 166 7.10 4.53 -6.37
CA ALA A 166 6.66 3.95 -7.63
C ALA A 166 7.39 4.52 -8.85
N LYS A 167 7.78 5.81 -8.82
CA LYS A 167 8.40 6.51 -9.95
C LYS A 167 9.92 6.44 -9.94
N CYS A 168 10.56 6.90 -8.86
CA CYS A 168 12.02 7.03 -8.78
C CYS A 168 12.72 5.90 -8.01
N ARG A 169 11.96 4.92 -7.49
CA ARG A 169 12.45 3.80 -6.66
C ARG A 169 13.24 4.21 -5.42
N MET A 170 13.17 5.47 -5.01
CA MET A 170 13.74 5.96 -3.76
C MET A 170 13.08 5.29 -2.56
N VAL A 171 13.87 4.99 -1.54
CA VAL A 171 13.39 4.41 -0.29
C VAL A 171 12.58 5.45 0.49
N LEU A 172 11.40 5.05 1.00
CA LEU A 172 10.47 5.95 1.69
C LEU A 172 10.44 5.74 3.21
N THR A 173 10.89 4.58 3.69
CA THR A 173 10.85 4.21 5.11
C THR A 173 12.23 3.80 5.59
N TYR A 174 12.57 4.17 6.83
CA TYR A 174 13.85 3.83 7.45
C TYR A 174 14.09 2.30 7.47
N ASP A 175 13.06 1.51 7.80
CA ASP A 175 13.16 0.04 7.84
C ASP A 175 13.50 -0.55 6.47
N ALA A 176 12.98 0.04 5.39
CA ALA A 176 13.32 -0.39 4.04
C ALA A 176 14.74 0.03 3.64
N TYR A 177 15.25 1.11 4.23
CA TYR A 177 16.62 1.58 3.97
C TYR A 177 17.62 0.63 4.63
N SER A 178 17.42 0.27 5.90
CA SER A 178 18.25 -0.72 6.59
C SER A 178 18.24 -2.08 5.90
N GLU A 179 17.05 -2.61 5.54
CA GLU A 179 16.93 -3.87 4.79
C GLU A 179 17.73 -3.81 3.47
N THR A 180 17.65 -2.70 2.72
CA THR A 180 18.39 -2.58 1.45
C THR A 180 19.90 -2.45 1.62
N ILE A 181 20.38 -1.94 2.75
CA ILE A 181 21.81 -1.91 3.06
C ILE A 181 22.28 -3.32 3.43
N GLU A 182 21.55 -4.00 4.31
CA GLU A 182 21.88 -5.37 4.72
C GLU A 182 21.89 -6.33 3.53
N GLU A 183 20.91 -6.24 2.63
CA GLU A 183 20.88 -7.02 1.39
C GLU A 183 22.04 -6.68 0.45
N LYS A 184 22.45 -5.40 0.38
CA LYS A 184 23.61 -4.99 -0.43
C LYS A 184 24.89 -5.55 0.16
N ASP A 185 25.08 -5.45 1.46
CA ASP A 185 26.27 -5.96 2.15
C ASP A 185 26.37 -7.49 2.01
N GLN A 186 25.25 -8.21 2.10
CA GLN A 186 25.22 -9.65 1.84
C GLN A 186 25.62 -9.98 0.40
N LYS A 187 25.05 -9.29 -0.59
CA LYS A 187 25.39 -9.50 -2.01
C LYS A 187 26.84 -9.12 -2.31
N GLU A 188 27.37 -8.07 -1.71
CA GLU A 188 28.77 -7.65 -1.83
C GLU A 188 29.70 -8.75 -1.30
N ASN A 189 29.38 -9.33 -0.14
CA ASN A 189 30.12 -10.44 0.46
C ASN A 189 30.05 -11.71 -0.40
N GLU A 190 28.87 -12.04 -0.97
CA GLU A 190 28.73 -13.16 -1.91
C GLU A 190 29.58 -12.95 -3.18
N ILE A 191 29.55 -11.74 -3.74
CA ILE A 191 30.35 -11.37 -4.92
C ILE A 191 31.84 -11.47 -4.60
N GLN A 192 32.29 -11.03 -3.42
CA GLN A 192 33.68 -11.16 -3.00
C GLN A 192 34.10 -12.63 -2.88
N ASN A 193 33.27 -13.47 -2.25
CA ASN A 193 33.54 -14.89 -2.12
C ASN A 193 33.61 -15.58 -3.49
N LEU A 194 32.68 -15.27 -4.40
CA LEU A 194 32.70 -15.77 -5.78
C LEU A 194 33.95 -15.31 -6.55
N LYS A 195 34.38 -14.05 -6.39
CA LYS A 195 35.64 -13.57 -6.99
C LYS A 195 36.85 -14.35 -6.46
N GLN A 196 36.87 -14.65 -5.17
CA GLN A 196 37.96 -15.39 -4.54
C GLN A 196 38.02 -16.84 -5.02
N GLN A 197 36.85 -17.49 -5.19
CA GLN A 197 36.74 -18.80 -5.82
C GLN A 197 37.15 -18.77 -7.31
N MET A 198 36.81 -17.72 -8.05
CA MET A 198 37.27 -17.59 -9.44
C MET A 198 38.79 -17.48 -9.53
N ILE A 199 39.43 -16.72 -8.63
CA ILE A 199 40.89 -16.57 -8.61
C ILE A 199 41.55 -17.93 -8.36
N SER A 200 41.09 -18.72 -7.39
CA SER A 200 41.66 -20.05 -7.10
C SER A 200 41.43 -21.06 -8.23
N VAL A 201 40.28 -21.00 -8.91
CA VAL A 201 40.02 -21.80 -10.12
C VAL A 201 40.95 -21.38 -11.27
N GLN A 202 41.25 -20.09 -11.38
CA GLN A 202 42.11 -19.56 -12.44
C GLN A 202 43.59 -19.87 -12.18
N GLU A 203 44.02 -19.90 -10.92
CA GLU A 203 45.34 -20.37 -10.50
C GLU A 203 45.52 -21.86 -10.77
N SER A 204 44.56 -22.70 -10.36
CA SER A 204 44.60 -24.14 -10.68
C SER A 204 44.56 -24.43 -12.18
N GLN A 205 43.82 -23.64 -12.98
CA GLN A 205 43.87 -23.71 -14.44
C GLN A 205 45.24 -23.35 -15.02
N LYS A 206 45.93 -22.34 -14.46
CA LYS A 206 47.29 -21.97 -14.88
C LYS A 206 48.28 -23.08 -14.55
N GLU A 207 48.20 -23.66 -13.35
CA GLU A 207 49.06 -24.80 -12.97
C GLU A 207 48.85 -26.00 -13.89
N ILE A 208 47.59 -26.34 -14.23
CA ILE A 208 47.28 -27.40 -15.20
C ILE A 208 47.83 -27.06 -16.60
N CYS A 209 47.66 -25.82 -17.07
CA CYS A 209 48.20 -25.38 -18.36
C CYS A 209 49.73 -25.43 -18.41
N ASP A 210 50.41 -25.10 -17.32
CA ASP A 210 51.87 -25.15 -17.23
C ASP A 210 52.38 -26.59 -17.15
N LEU A 211 51.66 -27.49 -16.48
CA LEU A 211 51.93 -28.94 -16.50
C LEU A 211 51.76 -29.57 -17.89
N LEU A 212 50.81 -29.07 -18.70
CA LEU A 212 50.58 -29.53 -20.07
C LEU A 212 51.62 -29.01 -21.07
N LYS A 213 52.30 -27.89 -20.77
CA LYS A 213 53.37 -27.32 -21.61
C LYS A 213 54.73 -28.02 -21.45
N ASP A 214 54.98 -28.68 -20.31
CA ASP A 214 56.22 -29.41 -20.02
C ASP A 214 56.02 -30.94 -20.06
N PRO A 215 56.38 -31.64 -21.17
CA PRO A 215 56.15 -33.08 -21.30
C PRO A 215 56.94 -33.95 -20.31
N VAL A 216 58.00 -33.42 -19.68
CA VAL A 216 58.81 -34.13 -18.68
C VAL A 216 58.17 -34.15 -17.29
N LYS A 217 57.44 -33.10 -16.89
CA LYS A 217 56.76 -33.02 -15.59
C LYS A 217 55.47 -33.85 -15.55
N LEU A 218 54.76 -33.93 -16.66
CA LEU A 218 53.53 -34.72 -16.78
C LEU A 218 53.79 -36.23 -16.53
N MET A 219 54.91 -36.75 -17.06
CA MET A 219 55.31 -38.14 -16.84
C MET A 219 55.81 -38.45 -15.42
N ALA A 220 56.28 -37.44 -14.68
CA ALA A 220 56.67 -37.60 -13.28
C ALA A 220 55.46 -37.64 -12.33
N ALA A 221 54.42 -36.84 -12.60
CA ALA A 221 53.18 -36.83 -11.82
C ALA A 221 52.34 -38.12 -12.01
N LEU A 222 52.29 -38.66 -13.22
CA LEU A 222 51.58 -39.91 -13.52
C LEU A 222 52.28 -41.18 -13.00
N ARG A 223 53.51 -41.09 -12.49
CA ARG A 223 54.26 -42.20 -11.88
C ARG A 223 54.06 -42.37 -10.37
N GLN A 224 53.40 -41.41 -9.71
CA GLN A 224 53.20 -41.42 -8.26
C GLN A 224 51.75 -41.72 -7.83
N GLY A 225 50.86 -42.02 -8.79
CA GLY A 225 49.53 -42.60 -8.53
C GLY A 225 49.48 -44.04 -9.02
#